data_AF-A0A7C7QMN9-F1
#
_entry.id   AF-A0A7C7QMN9-F1
#
_cell.length_a   1.000
_cell.length_b   1.000
_cell.length_c   1.000
_cell.angle_alpha   90.00
_cell.angle_beta   90.00
_cell.angle_gamma   90.00
#
_symmetry.space_group_name_H-M   'P 1'
#
loop_
_entity.id
_entity.type
_entity.pdbx_description
1 polymer ?
#
loop_
_entity_poly.entity_id
_entity_poly.type
_entity_poly.pdbx_seq_one_letter_code
_entity_poly.pdbx_strand_id
1 'polypeptide(L)' 'KKNIIRALHDAIAERNISMVRRLGVEPDVALVGGLAKNVGFVDAMKRGLEMDILVPEEPLIVGALGAALIAAERSAS' A
#
# COMPACT_ATOMS: atom_id res chain seq x y z
N LYS A 1 3.15 16.80 -21.46
CA LYS A 1 2.18 15.76 -21.01
C LYS A 1 2.74 14.83 -19.92
N LYS A 2 3.95 14.26 -20.02
CA LYS A 2 4.55 13.37 -19.00
C LYS A 2 4.60 13.98 -17.57
N ASN A 3 4.80 15.29 -17.45
CA ASN A 3 4.91 15.97 -16.15
C ASN A 3 3.62 15.98 -15.32
N ILE A 4 2.43 16.01 -15.96
CA ILE A 4 1.15 16.06 -15.25
C ILE A 4 0.86 14.71 -14.57
N ILE A 5 1.11 13.61 -15.27
CA ILE A 5 0.91 12.26 -14.73
C ILE A 5 1.85 12.00 -13.56
N ARG A 6 3.11 12.42 -13.67
CA ARG A 6 4.07 12.32 -12.57
C ARG A 6 3.64 13.16 -11.37
N ALA A 7 3.26 14.42 -11.58
CA ALA A 7 2.78 15.28 -10.50
C ALA A 7 1.55 14.71 -9.79
N LEU A 8 0.62 14.07 -10.52
CA LEU A 8 -0.53 13.39 -9.92
C LEU A 8 -0.11 12.19 -9.06
N HIS A 9 0.81 11.36 -9.57
CA HIS A 9 1.32 10.21 -8.80
C HIS A 9 2.04 10.66 -7.52
N ASP A 10 2.87 11.70 -7.61
CA ASP A 10 3.59 12.28 -6.48
C ASP A 10 2.60 12.82 -5.43
N ALA A 11 1.56 13.55 -5.86
CA ALA A 11 0.52 14.06 -4.96
C ALA A 11 -0.26 12.94 -4.25
N ILE A 12 -0.53 11.82 -4.94
CA ILE A 12 -1.17 10.64 -4.32
C ILE A 12 -0.23 10.02 -3.28
N ALA A 13 1.06 9.90 -3.58
CA ALA A 13 2.04 9.35 -2.63
C ALA A 13 2.16 10.25 -1.38
N GLU A 14 2.32 11.56 -1.55
CA GLU A 14 2.41 12.53 -0.45
C GLU A 14 1.18 12.49 0.45
N ARG A 15 -0.02 12.42 -0.13
CA ARG A 15 -1.26 12.28 0.64
C ARG A 15 -1.24 10.99 1.47
N ASN A 16 -0.84 9.86 0.90
CA ASN A 16 -0.76 8.58 1.62
C ASN A 16 0.28 8.63 2.74
N ILE A 17 1.48 9.16 2.48
CA ILE A 17 2.53 9.36 3.49
C ILE A 17 2.01 10.18 4.68
N SER A 18 1.33 11.31 4.39
CA SER A 18 0.78 12.18 5.44
C SER A 18 -0.28 11.48 6.29
N MET A 19 -1.20 10.73 5.67
CA MET A 19 -2.20 9.96 6.41
C MET A 19 -1.55 8.88 7.28
N VAL A 20 -0.61 8.14 6.71
CA VAL A 20 0.06 7.02 7.36
C VAL A 20 0.88 7.50 8.57
N ARG A 21 1.65 8.59 8.44
CA ARG A 21 2.37 9.21 9.56
C ARG A 21 1.47 9.64 10.73
N ARG A 22 0.24 10.11 10.44
CA ARG A 22 -0.71 10.54 11.48
C ARG A 22 -1.25 9.39 12.32
N LEU A 23 -1.28 8.18 11.78
CA LEU A 23 -1.81 7.00 12.47
C LEU A 23 -0.79 6.40 13.46
N GLY A 24 0.48 6.84 13.41
CA GLY A 24 1.57 6.17 14.12
C GLY A 24 1.92 4.88 13.38
N VAL A 25 2.97 4.93 12.55
CA VAL A 25 3.39 3.76 11.79
C VAL A 25 4.26 2.89 12.65
N GLU A 26 3.84 1.65 12.84
CA GLU A 26 4.69 0.59 13.36
C GLU A 26 5.64 0.08 12.27
N PRO A 27 6.84 -0.41 12.63
CA PRO A 27 7.67 -1.19 11.72
C PRO A 27 6.84 -2.31 11.09
N ASP A 28 7.09 -2.61 9.81
CA ASP A 28 6.34 -3.57 8.95
C ASP A 28 5.14 -2.98 8.19
N VAL A 29 5.42 -2.13 7.20
CA VAL A 29 4.42 -1.59 6.28
C VAL A 29 4.25 -2.50 5.07
N ALA A 30 3.01 -2.97 4.83
CA ALA A 30 2.65 -3.68 3.60
C ALA A 30 1.83 -2.79 2.66
N LEU A 31 2.17 -2.79 1.37
CA LEU A 31 1.38 -2.11 0.34
C LEU A 31 0.65 -3.13 -0.54
N VAL A 32 -0.68 -3.00 -0.61
CA VAL A 32 -1.58 -3.88 -1.36
C VAL A 32 -2.43 -3.09 -2.37
N GLY A 33 -3.11 -3.79 -3.27
CA GLY A 33 -3.92 -3.18 -4.33
C GLY A 33 -3.10 -2.75 -5.55
N GLY A 34 -3.74 -2.02 -6.47
CA GLY A 34 -3.15 -1.73 -7.79
C GLY A 34 -1.87 -0.87 -7.76
N LEU A 35 -1.78 0.06 -6.80
CA LEU A 35 -0.60 0.93 -6.65
C LEU A 35 0.65 0.17 -6.20
N ALA A 36 0.48 -1.00 -5.59
CA ALA A 36 1.60 -1.88 -5.23
C ALA A 36 2.37 -2.40 -6.46
N LYS A 37 1.73 -2.46 -7.64
CA LYS A 37 2.39 -2.82 -8.91
C LYS A 37 3.14 -1.64 -9.55
N ASN A 38 3.01 -0.42 -9.00
CA ASN A 38 3.69 0.76 -9.51
C ASN A 38 5.00 0.98 -8.74
N VAL A 39 6.12 0.62 -9.36
CA VAL A 39 7.46 0.76 -8.75
C VAL A 39 7.78 2.20 -8.33
N GLY A 40 7.35 3.20 -9.09
CA GLY A 40 7.58 4.61 -8.75
C GLY A 40 6.81 5.06 -7.51
N PHE A 41 5.58 4.53 -7.33
CA PHE A 41 4.78 4.77 -6.14
C PHE A 41 5.37 4.05 -4.92
N VAL A 42 5.76 2.78 -5.06
CA VAL A 42 6.44 2.00 -3.99
C VAL A 42 7.69 2.74 -3.52
N ASP A 43 8.54 3.19 -4.45
CA ASP A 43 9.76 3.92 -4.14
C ASP A 43 9.47 5.27 -3.47
N ALA A 44 8.43 5.98 -3.91
CA ALA A 44 8.01 7.24 -3.27
C ALA A 44 7.55 7.02 -1.83
N MET A 45 6.77 5.97 -1.58
CA MET A 45 6.33 5.60 -0.24
C MET A 45 7.51 5.19 0.66
N LYS A 46 8.44 4.37 0.16
CA LYS A 46 9.66 3.97 0.92
C LYS A 46 10.47 5.19 1.35
N ARG A 47 10.75 6.12 0.42
CA ARG A 47 11.48 7.36 0.75
C ARG A 47 10.70 8.27 1.69
N GLY A 48 9.39 8.40 1.49
CA GLY A 48 8.56 9.30 2.28
C GLY A 48 8.27 8.81 3.69
N LEU A 49 8.25 7.49 3.90
CA LEU A 49 8.07 6.88 5.22
C LEU A 49 9.40 6.57 5.92
N GLU A 50 10.52 6.59 5.19
CA GLU A 50 11.85 6.19 5.69
C GLU A 50 11.83 4.77 6.28
N MET A 51 11.10 3.88 5.59
CA MET A 51 10.83 2.52 6.01
C MET A 51 10.85 1.58 4.82
N ASP A 52 11.15 0.31 5.09
CA ASP A 52 10.92 -0.76 4.14
C ASP A 52 9.42 -0.98 3.95
N ILE A 53 9.06 -1.31 2.71
CA ILE A 53 7.69 -1.63 2.32
C ILE A 53 7.67 -3.03 1.73
N LEU A 54 6.89 -3.89 2.35
CA LEU A 54 6.58 -5.21 1.85
C LEU A 54 5.51 -5.10 0.76
N VAL A 55 5.79 -5.69 -0.40
CA VAL A 55 4.84 -5.83 -1.49
C VAL A 55 4.59 -7.32 -1.70
N PRO A 56 3.38 -7.83 -1.42
CA PRO A 56 3.04 -9.23 -1.69
C PRO A 56 3.18 -9.55 -3.18
N GLU A 57 3.45 -10.82 -3.51
CA GLU A 57 3.54 -11.29 -4.91
C GLU A 57 2.25 -11.02 -5.70
N GLU A 58 1.10 -11.23 -5.06
CA GLU A 58 -0.23 -11.00 -5.64
C GLU A 58 -0.99 -9.90 -4.87
N PRO A 59 -0.61 -8.62 -5.01
CA PRO A 59 -1.15 -7.54 -4.18
C PRO A 59 -2.62 -7.22 -4.50
N LEU A 60 -3.14 -7.64 -5.66
CA LEU A 60 -4.52 -7.36 -6.08
C LEU A 60 -5.56 -8.24 -5.37
N ILE A 61 -5.18 -9.43 -4.91
CA ILE A 61 -6.12 -10.40 -4.32
C ILE A 61 -6.11 -10.42 -2.80
N VAL A 62 -5.16 -9.72 -2.15
CA VAL A 62 -4.96 -9.78 -0.69
C VAL A 62 -6.23 -9.46 0.09
N GLY A 63 -7.00 -8.45 -0.34
CA GLY A 63 -8.27 -8.10 0.31
C GLY A 63 -9.33 -9.21 0.21
N ALA A 64 -9.45 -9.85 -0.96
CA ALA A 64 -10.38 -10.96 -1.16
C ALA A 64 -9.95 -12.21 -0.36
N LEU A 65 -8.65 -12.48 -0.33
CA LEU A 65 -8.06 -13.55 0.48
C LEU A 65 -8.36 -13.34 1.98
N GLY A 66 -8.15 -12.13 2.50
CA GLY A 66 -8.47 -11.80 3.89
C GLY A 66 -9.95 -12.01 4.22
N ALA A 67 -10.85 -11.60 3.32
CA ALA A 67 -12.28 -11.84 3.48
C ALA A 67 -12.64 -13.34 3.52
N ALA A 68 -12.02 -14.15 2.66
CA ALA A 68 -12.22 -15.59 2.64
C ALA A 68 -11.72 -16.27 3.92
N LEU A 69 -10.55 -15.87 4.43
CA LEU A 69 -9.98 -16.39 5.68
C LEU A 69 -10.90 -16.07 6.87
N ILE A 70 -11.38 -14.83 6.99
CA ILE A 70 -12.32 -14.43 8.05
C ILE A 70 -13.62 -15.26 8.00
N ALA A 71 -14.14 -15.54 6.80
CA ALA A 71 -15.34 -16.37 6.65
C ALA A 71 -15.08 -17.83 7.07
N ALA A 72 -13.92 -18.38 6.73
CA ALA A 72 -13.52 -19.73 7.11
C ALA A 72 -13.35 -19.86 8.64
N GLU A 73 -12.67 -18.91 9.28
CA GLU A 73 -12.49 -18.86 10.75
C GLU A 73 -13.85 -18.82 11.48
N ARG A 74 -14.77 -17.98 11.00
CA ARG A 74 -16.11 -17.85 11.59
C ARG A 74 -17.00 -19.07 11.39
N SER A 75 -16.76 -19.84 10.32
CA SER A 75 -17.52 -21.06 10.02
C SER A 75 -16.99 -22.28 10.79
N ALA A 76 -15.76 -22.19 11.32
CA ALA A 76 -15.14 -23.20 12.17
C ALA A 76 -15.43 -23.00 13.67
N SER A 77 -16.11 -21.90 14.04
CA SER A 77 -16.57 -21.57 15.40
C SER A 77 -18.04 -21.92 15.58
#